data_AF-A0A6I2KXR9-F1
#
_entry.id   AF-A0A6I2KXR9-F1
#
_cell.length_a   1.000
_cell.length_b   1.000
_cell.length_c   1.000
_cell.angle_alpha   90.00
_cell.angle_beta   90.00
_cell.angle_gamma   90.00
#
_symmetry.space_group_name_H-M   'P 1'
#
loop_
_entity.id
_entity.type
_entity.pdbx_description
1 polymer ?
#
loop_
_entity_poly.entity_id
_entity_poly.type
_entity_poly.pdbx_seq_one_letter_code
_entity_poly.pdbx_strand_id
1 'polypeptide(L)'
;MKPKGWKPDLDTAPGKDALFTQFAFEVALAVAAYDIDDSSFCSHPYYPRDLVDYHRAQIRSKRDGWRAEYVGADIDVTPPPLPAKADLAKSKRNGLARWIELAVDGDIDTTDSVLAITGKPRKVKDGDALLNALFDNDIAIHADIKDDAALESQASSLSEARGIGTFEGPPPPPQGPARCSALLQSFAQWSAARGYRLVMIDLQDDAWHAVLVRSAYHDELLTLSDTLAIKLLSPVQAA
;
A
#
# COMPACT_ATOMS: atom_id res chain seq x y z
N MET A 1 -9.32 29.77 -45.83
CA MET A 1 -9.17 30.19 -44.42
C MET A 1 -8.40 29.12 -43.68
N LYS A 2 -7.32 29.45 -42.97
CA LYS A 2 -6.58 28.50 -42.12
C LYS A 2 -7.18 28.49 -40.71
N PRO A 3 -7.35 27.33 -40.05
CA PRO A 3 -7.96 27.25 -38.73
C PRO A 3 -7.10 27.98 -37.69
N LYS A 4 -7.75 28.70 -36.76
CA LYS A 4 -7.07 29.34 -35.64
C LYS A 4 -6.41 28.25 -34.78
N GLY A 5 -5.10 28.33 -34.57
CA GLY A 5 -4.33 27.40 -33.72
C GLY A 5 -3.18 26.66 -34.42
N TRP A 6 -3.05 26.73 -35.74
CA TRP A 6 -1.96 26.06 -36.45
C TRP A 6 -0.68 26.90 -36.48
N LYS A 7 0.38 26.43 -35.80
CA LYS A 7 1.78 26.86 -36.03
C LYS A 7 2.54 25.71 -36.72
N PRO A 8 3.20 25.93 -37.88
CA PRO A 8 3.89 24.87 -38.61
C PRO A 8 5.20 24.40 -37.96
N ASP A 9 5.84 25.22 -37.12
CA ASP A 9 7.17 24.94 -36.58
C ASP A 9 7.17 25.24 -35.08
N LEU A 10 6.98 24.21 -34.25
CA LEU A 10 7.11 24.31 -32.80
C LEU A 10 8.51 23.87 -32.41
N ASP A 11 9.27 24.75 -31.75
CA ASP A 11 10.57 24.44 -31.18
C ASP A 11 10.37 23.75 -29.82
N THR A 12 10.51 22.42 -29.81
CA THR A 12 10.23 21.55 -28.64
C THR A 12 11.40 21.47 -27.64
N ALA A 13 12.46 22.25 -27.82
CA ALA A 13 13.58 22.27 -26.89
C ALA A 13 13.16 22.77 -25.48
N PRO A 14 13.84 22.33 -24.40
CA PRO A 14 13.55 22.76 -23.04
C PRO A 14 13.57 24.30 -22.91
N GLY A 15 12.46 24.88 -22.45
CA GLY A 15 12.31 26.33 -22.29
C GLY A 15 11.88 27.11 -23.54
N LYS A 16 11.47 26.42 -24.61
CA LYS A 16 10.97 27.03 -25.86
C LYS A 16 9.45 26.92 -25.98
N ASP A 17 8.90 26.46 -27.10
CA ASP A 17 7.46 26.45 -27.32
C ASP A 17 6.79 25.47 -26.37
N ALA A 18 6.02 26.00 -25.43
CA ALA A 18 5.35 25.21 -24.42
C ALA A 18 4.10 24.54 -25.04
N LEU A 19 4.26 23.27 -25.41
CA LEU A 19 3.15 22.39 -25.75
C LEU A 19 2.19 22.34 -24.54
N PHE A 20 0.87 22.35 -24.81
CA PHE A 20 -0.18 22.15 -23.79
C PHE A 20 -0.44 23.30 -22.79
N THR A 21 0.04 24.52 -23.01
CA THR A 21 -0.19 25.66 -22.08
C THR A 21 -1.60 26.23 -22.04
N GLN A 22 -2.43 25.91 -23.03
CA GLN A 22 -3.79 26.47 -23.13
C GLN A 22 -4.85 25.59 -22.48
N PHE A 23 -4.52 24.34 -22.13
CA PHE A 23 -5.49 23.40 -21.57
C PHE A 23 -4.97 22.87 -20.24
N ALA A 24 -5.86 22.78 -19.26
CA ALA A 24 -5.59 22.26 -17.93
C ALA A 24 -5.56 20.72 -17.94
N PHE A 25 -4.58 20.15 -18.64
CA PHE A 25 -4.41 18.70 -18.75
C PHE A 25 -4.08 18.04 -17.42
N GLU A 26 -3.37 18.75 -16.55
CA GLU A 26 -3.07 18.33 -15.18
C GLU A 26 -4.36 18.13 -14.37
N VAL A 27 -5.33 19.04 -14.52
CA VAL A 27 -6.64 18.93 -13.85
C VAL A 27 -7.46 17.80 -14.46
N ALA A 28 -7.47 17.66 -15.79
CA ALA A 28 -8.16 16.56 -16.47
C ALA A 28 -7.59 15.18 -16.12
N LEU A 29 -6.26 15.07 -16.00
CA LEU A 29 -5.58 13.87 -15.55
C LEU A 29 -5.96 13.52 -14.12
N ALA A 30 -5.95 14.51 -13.21
CA ALA A 30 -6.36 14.30 -11.82
C ALA A 30 -7.82 13.82 -11.74
N VAL A 31 -8.72 14.42 -12.53
CA VAL A 31 -10.12 13.98 -12.61
C VAL A 31 -10.24 12.55 -13.12
N ALA A 32 -9.51 12.19 -14.16
CA ALA A 32 -9.55 10.84 -14.73
C ALA A 32 -8.93 9.78 -13.80
N ALA A 33 -7.82 10.12 -13.13
CA ALA A 33 -7.09 9.21 -12.24
C ALA A 33 -7.88 8.92 -10.95
N TYR A 34 -8.43 9.96 -10.32
CA TYR A 34 -9.09 9.87 -9.01
C TYR A 34 -10.62 9.83 -9.09
N ASP A 35 -11.20 9.73 -10.29
CA ASP A 35 -12.64 9.73 -10.56
C ASP A 35 -13.39 10.89 -9.88
N ILE A 36 -12.79 12.09 -9.92
CA ILE A 36 -13.33 13.29 -9.29
C ILE A 36 -14.60 13.73 -10.05
N ASP A 37 -15.62 14.17 -9.33
CA ASP A 37 -16.78 14.86 -9.93
C ASP A 37 -16.36 16.26 -10.41
N ASP A 38 -16.27 16.41 -11.72
CA ASP A 38 -15.87 17.62 -12.42
C ASP A 38 -17.05 18.51 -12.83
N SER A 39 -18.29 18.15 -12.45
CA SER A 39 -19.51 18.90 -12.82
C SER A 39 -19.46 20.39 -12.49
N SER A 40 -18.70 20.77 -11.46
CA SER A 40 -18.53 22.16 -11.02
C SER A 40 -17.63 23.01 -11.94
N PHE A 41 -16.76 22.39 -12.74
CA PHE A 41 -15.80 23.08 -13.61
C PHE A 41 -15.70 22.52 -15.03
N CYS A 42 -16.51 21.52 -15.40
CA CYS A 42 -16.48 20.89 -16.72
C CYS A 42 -16.82 21.85 -17.88
N SER A 43 -17.43 23.01 -17.59
CA SER A 43 -17.71 24.07 -18.57
C SER A 43 -16.56 25.06 -18.76
N HIS A 44 -15.44 24.88 -18.07
CA HIS A 44 -14.32 25.82 -18.14
C HIS A 44 -13.65 25.77 -19.52
N PRO A 45 -13.38 26.91 -20.20
CA PRO A 45 -12.90 26.93 -21.59
C PRO A 45 -11.57 26.21 -21.82
N TYR A 46 -10.77 26.09 -20.77
CA TYR A 46 -9.45 25.46 -20.81
C TYR A 46 -9.46 24.04 -20.25
N TYR A 47 -10.60 23.54 -19.80
CA TYR A 47 -10.72 22.17 -19.32
C TYR A 47 -11.03 21.24 -20.50
N PRO A 48 -10.20 20.23 -20.80
CA PRO A 48 -10.41 19.35 -21.94
C PRO A 48 -11.47 18.28 -21.64
N ARG A 49 -12.71 18.73 -21.44
CA ARG A 49 -13.87 17.90 -21.07
C ARG A 49 -14.04 16.69 -21.99
N ASP A 50 -13.94 16.90 -23.30
CA ASP A 50 -14.16 15.86 -24.30
C ASP A 50 -13.23 14.65 -24.11
N LEU A 51 -12.00 14.88 -23.63
CA LEU A 51 -11.04 13.81 -23.36
C LEU A 51 -11.39 13.04 -22.08
N VAL A 52 -11.90 13.73 -21.06
CA VAL A 52 -12.34 13.10 -19.81
C VAL A 52 -13.62 12.29 -20.03
N ASP A 53 -14.57 12.82 -20.81
CA ASP A 53 -15.78 12.12 -21.21
C ASP A 53 -15.44 10.89 -22.08
N TYR A 54 -14.50 11.02 -23.01
CA TYR A 54 -14.00 9.89 -23.81
C TYR A 54 -13.34 8.82 -22.92
N HIS A 55 -12.48 9.22 -21.98
CA HIS A 55 -11.86 8.31 -21.03
C HIS A 55 -12.92 7.53 -20.23
N ARG A 56 -13.90 8.23 -19.64
CA ARG A 56 -14.99 7.60 -18.87
C ARG A 56 -15.82 6.63 -19.70
N ALA A 57 -16.13 7.00 -20.95
CA ALA A 57 -16.99 6.20 -21.81
C ALA A 57 -16.28 5.00 -22.44
N GLN A 58 -14.99 5.13 -22.79
CA GLN A 58 -14.30 4.19 -23.69
C GLN A 58 -13.08 3.51 -23.10
N ILE A 59 -12.49 4.06 -22.04
CA ILE A 59 -11.21 3.58 -21.47
C ILE A 59 -11.43 3.05 -20.05
N ARG A 60 -12.20 3.75 -19.22
CA ARG A 60 -12.43 3.45 -17.79
C ARG A 60 -12.84 1.99 -17.51
N SER A 61 -13.74 1.44 -18.32
CA SER A 61 -14.28 0.08 -18.12
C SER A 61 -13.40 -1.02 -18.71
N LYS A 62 -12.36 -0.67 -19.46
CA LYS A 62 -11.38 -1.63 -19.96
C LYS A 62 -10.38 -1.91 -18.83
N ARG A 63 -10.08 -3.19 -18.63
CA ARG A 63 -9.25 -3.78 -17.54
C ARG A 63 -7.89 -3.07 -17.29
N ASP A 64 -7.46 -2.21 -18.21
CA ASP A 64 -6.17 -1.51 -18.27
C ASP A 64 -6.28 0.02 -18.11
N GLY A 65 -7.43 0.56 -17.67
CA GLY A 65 -7.71 2.01 -17.63
C GLY A 65 -6.78 2.89 -16.78
N TRP A 66 -5.79 2.30 -16.08
CA TRP A 66 -4.80 2.99 -15.25
C TRP A 66 -3.35 2.78 -15.72
N ARG A 67 -3.12 2.11 -16.86
CA ARG A 67 -1.75 1.87 -17.34
C ARG A 67 -1.17 3.16 -17.94
N ALA A 68 -0.03 3.60 -17.40
CA ALA A 68 0.80 4.63 -18.01
C ALA A 68 1.08 4.26 -19.49
N GLU A 69 0.92 5.25 -20.36
CA GLU A 69 0.83 5.13 -21.81
C GLU A 69 2.16 4.72 -22.48
N TYR A 70 2.73 3.53 -22.19
CA TYR A 70 3.89 2.98 -22.94
C TYR A 70 4.00 1.44 -23.01
N VAL A 71 2.99 0.68 -22.58
CA VAL A 71 3.04 -0.80 -22.68
C VAL A 71 1.82 -1.31 -23.45
N GLY A 72 1.98 -1.55 -24.75
CA GLY A 72 0.93 -2.12 -25.59
C GLY A 72 0.54 -3.53 -25.14
N ALA A 73 -0.72 -3.92 -25.41
CA ALA A 73 -1.30 -5.21 -25.01
C ALA A 73 -0.58 -6.46 -25.57
N ASP A 74 0.34 -6.27 -26.51
CA ASP A 74 1.11 -7.34 -27.17
C ASP A 74 2.52 -7.54 -26.57
N ILE A 75 2.89 -6.77 -25.54
CA ILE A 75 4.13 -6.98 -24.79
C ILE A 75 3.80 -7.86 -23.59
N ASP A 76 4.31 -9.08 -23.62
CA ASP A 76 4.24 -9.99 -22.48
C ASP A 76 5.00 -9.32 -21.32
N VAL A 77 4.25 -8.75 -20.37
CA VAL A 77 4.83 -8.16 -19.17
C VAL A 77 5.20 -9.32 -18.29
N THR A 78 6.47 -9.71 -18.35
CA THR A 78 7.03 -10.60 -17.36
C THR A 78 6.79 -9.96 -15.99
N PRO A 79 5.98 -10.57 -15.11
CA PRO A 79 5.81 -10.03 -13.77
C PRO A 79 7.20 -9.91 -13.13
N PRO A 80 7.43 -8.89 -12.28
CA PRO A 80 8.68 -8.81 -11.55
C PRO A 80 8.94 -10.16 -10.87
N PRO A 81 10.21 -10.63 -10.87
CA PRO A 81 10.54 -11.87 -10.20
C PRO A 81 10.05 -11.81 -8.76
N LEU A 82 9.48 -12.92 -8.28
CA LEU A 82 9.06 -13.01 -6.88
C LEU A 82 10.25 -12.65 -5.99
N PRO A 83 10.01 -11.88 -4.91
CA PRO A 83 11.08 -11.45 -4.03
C PRO A 83 11.84 -12.66 -3.47
N ALA A 84 13.15 -12.49 -3.34
CA ALA A 84 14.02 -13.53 -2.80
C ALA A 84 13.71 -13.72 -1.31
N LYS A 85 13.20 -14.90 -0.95
CA LYS A 85 12.92 -15.24 0.45
C LYS A 85 14.09 -15.98 1.09
N ALA A 86 14.50 -15.51 2.26
CA ALA A 86 15.42 -16.20 3.15
C ALA A 86 14.79 -17.49 3.71
N ASP A 87 15.64 -18.51 3.92
CA ASP A 87 15.25 -19.67 4.72
C ASP A 87 15.21 -19.26 6.20
N LEU A 88 14.01 -18.96 6.69
CA LEU A 88 13.78 -18.49 8.06
C LEU A 88 14.31 -19.47 9.12
N ALA A 89 14.44 -20.76 8.82
CA ALA A 89 14.97 -21.75 9.75
C ALA A 89 16.52 -21.73 9.81
N LYS A 90 17.19 -21.21 8.79
CA LYS A 90 18.66 -21.16 8.69
C LYS A 90 19.24 -19.75 8.81
N SER A 91 18.40 -18.72 8.95
CA SER A 91 18.86 -17.35 9.07
C SER A 91 19.76 -17.16 10.30
N LYS A 92 20.78 -16.31 10.15
CA LYS A 92 21.70 -15.93 11.22
C LYS A 92 21.42 -14.52 11.75
N ARG A 93 20.36 -13.86 11.26
CA ARG A 93 19.95 -12.53 11.75
C ARG A 93 19.53 -12.64 13.22
N ASN A 94 19.75 -11.59 13.99
CA ASN A 94 19.36 -11.50 15.40
C ASN A 94 18.83 -10.10 15.74
N GLY A 95 18.22 -9.96 16.93
CA GLY A 95 17.66 -8.68 17.40
C GLY A 95 16.62 -8.12 16.42
N LEU A 96 16.67 -6.81 16.16
CA LEU A 96 15.70 -6.14 15.27
C LEU A 96 15.76 -6.69 13.83
N ALA A 97 16.94 -7.04 13.32
CA ALA A 97 17.07 -7.60 11.99
C ALA A 97 16.33 -8.92 11.82
N ARG A 98 16.30 -9.74 12.88
CA ARG A 98 15.50 -10.98 12.90
C ARG A 98 14.03 -10.68 13.06
N TRP A 99 13.67 -9.73 13.93
CA TRP A 99 12.28 -9.33 14.14
C TRP A 99 11.64 -8.84 12.82
N ILE A 100 12.33 -7.98 12.07
CA ILE A 100 11.86 -7.50 10.75
C ILE A 100 11.79 -8.66 9.76
N GLU A 101 12.83 -9.51 9.67
CA GLU A 101 12.84 -10.66 8.77
C GLU A 101 11.63 -11.59 8.99
N LEU A 102 11.23 -11.80 10.26
CA LEU A 102 10.03 -12.56 10.60
C LEU A 102 8.74 -11.82 10.18
N ALA A 103 8.67 -10.51 10.40
CA ALA A 103 7.52 -9.70 10.03
C ALA A 103 7.29 -9.66 8.51
N VAL A 104 8.36 -9.68 7.70
CA VAL A 104 8.29 -9.64 6.22
C VAL A 104 8.27 -11.02 5.56
N ASP A 105 8.14 -12.10 6.34
CA ASP A 105 8.15 -13.48 5.83
C ASP A 105 9.42 -13.86 5.05
N GLY A 106 10.56 -13.32 5.49
CA GLY A 106 11.87 -13.63 4.93
C GLY A 106 12.23 -12.88 3.66
N ASP A 107 11.44 -11.90 3.22
CA ASP A 107 11.83 -11.02 2.10
C ASP A 107 13.14 -10.29 2.40
N ILE A 108 14.20 -10.63 1.67
CA ILE A 108 15.56 -10.13 1.93
C ILE A 108 15.66 -8.64 1.61
N ASP A 109 15.13 -8.22 0.47
CA ASP A 109 15.27 -6.86 -0.04
C ASP A 109 14.47 -5.89 0.82
N THR A 110 13.25 -6.29 1.21
CA THR A 110 12.44 -5.51 2.14
C THR A 110 13.08 -5.44 3.53
N THR A 111 13.61 -6.56 4.05
CA THR A 111 14.28 -6.54 5.36
C THR A 111 15.46 -5.55 5.37
N ASP A 112 16.27 -5.56 4.31
CA ASP A 112 17.45 -4.70 4.22
C ASP A 112 17.07 -3.22 4.01
N SER A 113 15.98 -2.96 3.27
CA SER A 113 15.42 -1.62 3.09
C SER A 113 14.93 -1.01 4.40
N VAL A 114 14.16 -1.75 5.19
CA VAL A 114 13.70 -1.29 6.52
C VAL A 114 14.90 -1.06 7.45
N LEU A 115 15.87 -1.99 7.45
CA LEU A 115 17.08 -1.87 8.27
C LEU A 115 17.96 -0.67 7.91
N ALA A 116 17.95 -0.22 6.65
CA ALA A 116 18.66 0.99 6.24
C ALA A 116 18.06 2.24 6.88
N ILE A 117 16.75 2.25 7.14
CA ILE A 117 16.02 3.36 7.77
C ILE A 117 16.13 3.27 9.30
N THR A 118 15.81 2.10 9.87
CA THR A 118 15.68 1.94 11.33
C THR A 118 17.01 1.64 12.02
N GLY A 119 18.03 1.23 11.27
CA GLY A 119 19.28 0.71 11.81
C GLY A 119 19.09 -0.61 12.57
N LYS A 120 20.03 -0.93 13.47
CA LYS A 120 20.03 -2.15 14.30
C LYS A 120 20.12 -1.82 15.80
N PRO A 121 19.18 -1.04 16.34
CA PRO A 121 19.21 -0.70 17.76
C PRO A 121 19.03 -1.94 18.63
N ARG A 122 19.64 -1.92 19.82
CA ARG A 122 19.41 -2.96 20.84
C ARG A 122 18.02 -2.89 21.48
N LYS A 123 17.40 -1.70 21.46
CA LYS A 123 16.03 -1.43 21.91
C LYS A 123 15.41 -0.40 20.99
N VAL A 124 14.16 -0.62 20.57
CA VAL A 124 13.37 0.32 19.78
C VAL A 124 12.84 1.38 20.74
N LYS A 125 13.40 2.59 20.67
CA LYS A 125 12.94 3.73 21.49
C LYS A 125 11.85 4.54 20.79
N ASP A 126 11.88 4.52 19.47
CA ASP A 126 10.99 5.22 18.57
C ASP A 126 10.23 4.16 17.78
N GLY A 127 9.01 3.85 18.24
CA GLY A 127 8.14 2.87 17.59
C GLY A 127 7.55 3.39 16.29
N ASP A 128 7.30 4.70 16.21
CA ASP A 128 6.75 5.37 15.04
C ASP A 128 7.70 5.24 13.84
N ALA A 129 8.99 5.50 14.04
CA ALA A 129 9.99 5.37 12.98
C ALA A 129 10.09 3.93 12.44
N LEU A 130 9.94 2.92 13.31
CA LEU A 130 9.89 1.52 12.88
C LEU A 130 8.62 1.26 12.06
N LEU A 131 7.45 1.64 12.57
CA LEU A 131 6.19 1.36 11.87
C LEU A 131 6.06 2.11 10.56
N ASN A 132 6.51 3.36 10.47
CA ASN A 132 6.54 4.11 9.21
C ASN A 132 7.43 3.40 8.19
N ALA A 133 8.62 2.93 8.59
CA ALA A 133 9.47 2.15 7.70
C ALA A 133 8.83 0.83 7.26
N LEU A 134 8.05 0.17 8.14
CA LEU A 134 7.29 -1.02 7.77
C LEU A 134 6.12 -0.68 6.83
N PHE A 135 5.41 0.41 7.08
CA PHE A 135 4.29 0.84 6.26
C PHE A 135 4.73 1.28 4.86
N ASP A 136 5.80 2.05 4.75
CA ASP A 136 6.40 2.49 3.48
C ASP A 136 6.85 1.30 2.60
N ASN A 137 6.95 0.11 3.18
CA ASN A 137 7.31 -1.13 2.51
C ASN A 137 6.15 -2.13 2.40
N ASP A 138 4.90 -1.72 2.66
CA ASP A 138 3.67 -2.53 2.54
C ASP A 138 3.66 -3.83 3.37
N ILE A 139 4.33 -3.83 4.53
CA ILE A 139 4.51 -5.04 5.37
C ILE A 139 3.80 -4.97 6.72
N ALA A 140 3.14 -3.86 7.04
CA ALA A 140 2.37 -3.68 8.25
C ALA A 140 1.01 -3.02 7.97
N ILE A 141 0.04 -3.30 8.84
CA ILE A 141 -1.19 -2.51 8.95
C ILE A 141 -0.86 -1.25 9.76
N HIS A 142 -1.27 -0.11 9.24
CA HIS A 142 -1.24 1.21 9.86
C HIS A 142 -2.49 1.96 9.39
N ALA A 143 -3.57 1.88 10.17
CA ALA A 143 -4.86 2.46 9.80
C ALA A 143 -5.42 3.33 10.92
N ASP A 144 -5.97 4.49 10.58
CA ASP A 144 -6.69 5.35 11.53
C ASP A 144 -7.84 4.58 12.21
N ILE A 145 -8.17 4.96 13.45
CA ILE A 145 -9.21 4.28 14.25
C ILE A 145 -10.56 4.14 13.52
N LYS A 146 -10.87 5.01 12.55
CA LYS A 146 -12.14 5.02 11.80
C LYS A 146 -12.01 4.60 10.34
N ASP A 147 -10.81 4.40 9.81
CA ASP A 147 -10.58 4.12 8.39
C ASP A 147 -10.63 2.61 8.10
N ASP A 148 -11.85 2.09 8.06
CA ASP A 148 -12.11 0.68 7.78
C ASP A 148 -11.76 0.28 6.34
N ALA A 149 -11.87 1.20 5.39
CA ALA A 149 -11.51 0.97 3.99
C ALA A 149 -10.00 0.81 3.80
N ALA A 150 -9.19 1.68 4.40
CA ALA A 150 -7.73 1.53 4.36
C ALA A 150 -7.28 0.25 5.06
N LEU A 151 -7.86 -0.09 6.21
CA LEU A 151 -7.52 -1.30 6.96
C LEU A 151 -7.79 -2.57 6.14
N GLU A 152 -8.97 -2.68 5.52
CA GLU A 152 -9.32 -3.82 4.66
C GLU A 152 -8.37 -3.95 3.46
N SER A 153 -8.05 -2.83 2.80
CA SER A 153 -7.09 -2.78 1.70
C SER A 153 -5.70 -3.26 2.13
N GLN A 154 -5.20 -2.74 3.26
CA GLN A 154 -3.88 -3.13 3.80
C GLN A 154 -3.85 -4.60 4.22
N ALA A 155 -4.91 -5.12 4.83
CA ALA A 155 -5.00 -6.54 5.18
C ALA A 155 -4.97 -7.43 3.92
N SER A 156 -5.65 -7.01 2.86
CA SER A 156 -5.61 -7.67 1.56
C SER A 156 -4.20 -7.66 0.95
N SER A 157 -3.57 -6.49 0.82
CA SER A 157 -2.20 -6.36 0.30
C SER A 157 -1.19 -7.19 1.10
N LEU A 158 -1.30 -7.17 2.43
CA LEU A 158 -0.44 -7.95 3.31
C LEU A 158 -0.63 -9.46 3.08
N SER A 159 -1.87 -9.92 2.91
CA SER A 159 -2.17 -11.33 2.62
C SER A 159 -1.63 -11.79 1.26
N GLU A 160 -1.68 -10.92 0.24
CA GLU A 160 -1.10 -11.17 -1.07
C GLU A 160 0.42 -11.23 -1.02
N ALA A 161 1.07 -10.30 -0.30
CA ALA A 161 2.51 -10.31 -0.08
C ALA A 161 3.00 -11.58 0.65
N ARG A 162 2.15 -12.20 1.48
CA ARG A 162 2.43 -13.50 2.12
C ARG A 162 2.09 -14.69 1.23
N GLY A 163 1.44 -14.49 0.09
CA GLY A 163 1.04 -15.54 -0.84
C GLY A 163 -0.07 -16.45 -0.30
N ILE A 164 -0.91 -15.94 0.60
CA ILE A 164 -1.98 -16.72 1.26
C ILE A 164 -3.39 -16.43 0.70
N GLY A 165 -3.44 -15.71 -0.42
CA GLY A 165 -4.65 -15.27 -1.11
C GLY A 165 -5.12 -13.89 -0.65
N THR A 166 -6.13 -13.37 -1.34
CA THR A 166 -6.78 -12.09 -1.03
C THR A 166 -7.74 -12.27 0.15
N PHE A 167 -7.70 -11.35 1.12
CA PHE A 167 -8.64 -11.31 2.23
C PHE A 167 -9.87 -10.47 1.86
N GLU A 168 -11.06 -10.99 2.18
CA GLU A 168 -12.31 -10.24 2.08
C GLU A 168 -12.89 -10.07 3.49
N GLY A 169 -13.16 -8.82 3.87
CA GLY A 169 -13.70 -8.47 5.17
C GLY A 169 -15.17 -8.85 5.34
N PRO A 170 -15.70 -8.78 6.58
CA PRO A 170 -17.12 -8.94 6.80
C PRO A 170 -17.90 -7.82 6.08
N PRO A 171 -19.07 -8.14 5.48
CA PRO A 171 -19.86 -7.14 4.79
C PRO A 171 -20.37 -6.07 5.77
N PRO A 172 -20.44 -4.79 5.35
CA PRO A 172 -21.04 -3.75 6.18
C PRO A 172 -22.55 -3.98 6.36
N PRO A 173 -23.17 -3.51 7.46
CA PRO A 173 -22.61 -2.83 8.64
C PRO A 173 -22.01 -3.81 9.69
N PRO A 174 -21.11 -3.37 10.61
CA PRO A 174 -20.85 -1.99 11.08
C PRO A 174 -19.95 -1.15 10.15
N GLN A 175 -19.70 0.13 10.50
CA GLN A 175 -18.74 1.04 9.87
C GLN A 175 -17.86 1.72 10.92
N GLY A 176 -16.71 2.27 10.53
CA GLY A 176 -15.80 2.98 11.42
C GLY A 176 -15.13 2.06 12.43
N PRO A 177 -14.89 2.49 13.70
CA PRO A 177 -14.08 1.73 14.66
C PRO A 177 -14.57 0.31 14.92
N ALA A 178 -15.89 0.11 14.98
CA ALA A 178 -16.48 -1.21 15.18
C ALA A 178 -16.22 -2.16 13.99
N ARG A 179 -16.13 -1.62 12.76
CA ARG A 179 -15.73 -2.41 11.59
C ARG A 179 -14.23 -2.67 11.57
N CYS A 180 -13.39 -1.72 11.98
CA CYS A 180 -11.95 -1.96 12.13
C CYS A 180 -11.66 -3.14 13.07
N SER A 181 -12.29 -3.17 14.25
CA SER A 181 -12.14 -4.30 15.19
C SER A 181 -12.65 -5.62 14.58
N ALA A 182 -13.82 -5.61 13.93
CA ALA A 182 -14.36 -6.80 13.27
C ALA A 182 -13.47 -7.31 12.12
N LEU A 183 -12.87 -6.41 11.35
CA LEU A 183 -11.92 -6.71 10.29
C LEU A 183 -10.66 -7.36 10.85
N LEU A 184 -10.04 -6.77 11.88
CA LEU A 184 -8.84 -7.31 12.52
C LEU A 184 -9.10 -8.70 13.12
N GLN A 185 -10.24 -8.89 13.80
CA GLN A 185 -10.62 -10.18 14.35
C GLN A 185 -10.84 -11.23 13.24
N SER A 186 -11.55 -10.86 12.18
CA SER A 186 -11.80 -11.74 11.03
C SER A 186 -10.51 -12.09 10.31
N PHE A 187 -9.61 -11.12 10.13
CA PHE A 187 -8.30 -11.29 9.51
C PHE A 187 -7.40 -12.18 10.36
N ALA A 188 -7.39 -12.02 11.68
CA ALA A 188 -6.66 -12.89 12.60
C ALA A 188 -7.12 -14.35 12.51
N GLN A 189 -8.44 -14.60 12.46
CA GLN A 189 -8.99 -15.96 12.32
C GLN A 189 -8.70 -16.55 10.93
N TRP A 190 -8.89 -15.75 9.88
CA TRP A 190 -8.68 -16.17 8.50
C TRP A 190 -7.20 -16.50 8.21
N SER A 191 -6.29 -15.70 8.75
CA SER A 191 -4.84 -15.88 8.60
C SER A 191 -4.34 -17.05 9.46
N ALA A 192 -4.94 -17.29 10.63
CA ALA A 192 -4.67 -18.44 11.47
C ALA A 192 -4.89 -19.79 10.77
N ALA A 193 -5.98 -19.91 10.01
CA ALA A 193 -6.27 -21.11 9.22
C ALA A 193 -5.23 -21.37 8.10
N ARG A 194 -4.46 -20.34 7.73
CA ARG A 194 -3.41 -20.36 6.70
C ARG A 194 -2.00 -20.45 7.27
N GLY A 195 -1.88 -20.70 8.57
CA GLY A 195 -0.58 -20.87 9.23
C GLY A 195 0.10 -19.56 9.60
N TYR A 196 -0.62 -18.43 9.65
CA TYR A 196 -0.11 -17.15 10.12
C TYR A 196 -0.76 -16.70 11.44
N ARG A 197 -0.19 -15.69 12.08
CA ARG A 197 -0.69 -15.05 13.28
C ARG A 197 -0.57 -13.54 13.12
N LEU A 198 -1.67 -12.85 13.35
CA LEU A 198 -1.71 -11.40 13.42
C LEU A 198 -1.18 -10.97 14.80
N VAL A 199 -0.20 -10.07 14.80
CA VAL A 199 0.39 -9.51 16.02
C VAL A 199 0.15 -8.01 16.03
N MET A 200 -0.59 -7.54 17.03
CA MET A 200 -0.94 -6.14 17.20
C MET A 200 0.14 -5.39 17.99
N ILE A 201 0.53 -4.21 17.53
CA ILE A 201 1.59 -3.38 18.14
C ILE A 201 0.91 -2.21 18.88
N ASP A 202 1.34 -1.96 20.12
CA ASP A 202 0.79 -0.89 20.97
C ASP A 202 1.71 0.33 20.98
N LEU A 203 1.36 1.36 20.21
CA LEU A 203 2.03 2.66 20.28
C LEU A 203 1.35 3.65 21.23
N GLN A 204 0.22 3.27 21.86
CA GLN A 204 -0.61 4.14 22.70
C GLN A 204 -1.15 5.38 21.97
N ASP A 205 -1.35 5.26 20.66
CA ASP A 205 -1.97 6.25 19.79
C ASP A 205 -3.40 5.83 19.38
N ASP A 206 -4.00 6.59 18.48
CA ASP A 206 -5.35 6.38 17.94
C ASP A 206 -5.33 5.69 16.57
N ALA A 207 -4.36 4.82 16.33
CA ALA A 207 -4.27 4.02 15.11
C ALA A 207 -4.16 2.52 15.41
N TRP A 208 -4.55 1.71 14.42
CA TRP A 208 -4.41 0.27 14.41
C TRP A 208 -3.09 -0.12 13.76
N HIS A 209 -2.23 -0.79 14.53
CA HIS A 209 -0.95 -1.28 14.04
C HIS A 209 -0.85 -2.79 14.16
N ALA A 210 -0.50 -3.48 13.06
CA ALA A 210 -0.35 -4.93 13.10
C ALA A 210 0.66 -5.44 12.08
N VAL A 211 1.28 -6.58 12.40
CA VAL A 211 2.12 -7.34 11.47
C VAL A 211 1.64 -8.79 11.40
N LEU A 212 1.93 -9.44 10.27
CA LEU A 212 1.53 -10.82 10.03
C LEU A 212 2.75 -11.74 9.97
N VAL A 213 2.79 -12.75 10.85
CA VAL A 213 3.95 -13.62 11.06
C VAL A 213 3.56 -15.08 10.92
N ARG A 214 4.44 -15.95 10.39
CA ARG A 214 4.16 -17.40 10.37
C ARG A 214 3.99 -17.94 11.79
N SER A 215 3.01 -18.81 11.97
CA SER A 215 2.69 -19.41 13.27
C SER A 215 3.88 -20.12 13.89
N ALA A 216 4.76 -20.72 13.09
CA ALA A 216 5.96 -21.40 13.55
C ALA A 216 6.99 -20.47 14.23
N TYR A 217 6.97 -19.18 13.92
CA TYR A 217 7.92 -18.18 14.45
C TYR A 217 7.24 -17.13 15.33
N HIS A 218 5.96 -17.34 15.67
CA HIS A 218 5.19 -16.41 16.49
C HIS A 218 5.83 -16.19 17.87
N ASP A 219 6.17 -17.28 18.58
CA ASP A 219 6.76 -17.19 19.91
C ASP A 219 8.16 -16.57 19.90
N GLU A 220 8.91 -16.79 18.82
CA GLU A 220 10.21 -16.13 18.59
C GLU A 220 10.02 -14.62 18.45
N LEU A 221 9.04 -14.18 17.66
CA LEU A 221 8.73 -12.77 17.49
C LEU A 221 8.27 -12.12 18.79
N LEU A 222 7.44 -12.78 19.60
CA LEU A 222 7.04 -12.25 20.92
C LEU A 222 8.26 -12.03 21.84
N THR A 223 9.14 -13.04 21.92
CA THR A 223 10.37 -12.96 22.73
C THR A 223 11.30 -11.84 22.27
N LEU A 224 11.43 -11.66 20.95
CA LEU A 224 12.20 -10.56 20.37
C LEU A 224 11.55 -9.20 20.65
N SER A 225 10.23 -9.10 20.57
CA SER A 225 9.48 -7.88 20.86
C SER A 225 9.74 -7.41 22.29
N ASP A 226 9.66 -8.32 23.27
CA ASP A 226 9.98 -8.03 24.67
C ASP A 226 11.42 -7.56 24.85
N THR A 227 12.38 -8.25 24.22
CA THR A 227 13.81 -7.91 24.30
C THR A 227 14.11 -6.54 23.69
N LEU A 228 13.44 -6.22 22.59
CA LEU A 228 13.57 -4.95 21.86
C LEU A 228 12.74 -3.82 22.47
N ALA A 229 11.91 -4.10 23.48
CA ALA A 229 10.95 -3.17 24.06
C ALA A 229 9.87 -2.67 23.06
N ILE A 230 9.52 -3.50 22.08
CA ILE A 230 8.36 -3.27 21.20
C ILE A 230 7.12 -3.73 21.96
N LYS A 231 6.25 -2.80 22.33
CA LYS A 231 5.01 -3.11 23.06
C LYS A 231 4.00 -3.74 22.11
N LEU A 232 3.36 -4.82 22.57
CA LEU A 232 2.32 -5.52 21.83
C LEU A 232 1.00 -5.41 22.59
N LEU A 233 -0.11 -5.31 21.86
CA LEU A 233 -1.43 -5.39 22.48
C LEU A 233 -1.70 -6.82 22.93
N SER A 234 -2.29 -6.96 24.13
CA SER A 234 -2.69 -8.28 24.61
C SER A 234 -3.79 -8.86 23.70
N PRO A 235 -3.84 -10.19 23.49
CA PRO A 235 -4.86 -10.82 22.63
C PRO A 235 -6.30 -10.49 23.03
N VAL A 236 -6.53 -10.14 24.30
CA VAL A 236 -7.84 -9.78 24.86
C VAL A 236 -8.26 -8.34 24.54
N GLN A 237 -7.31 -7.46 24.21
CA GLN A 237 -7.57 -6.05 23.86
C GLN A 237 -7.77 -5.84 22.36
N ALA A 238 -7.52 -6.86 21.54
CA ALA A 238 -7.70 -6.84 20.09
C ALA A 238 -9.10 -7.29 19.63
N ALA A 239 -10.04 -7.51 20.57
CA ALA A 239 -11.40 -8.00 20.34
C ALA A 239 -12.45 -6.96 20.76
#